data_AF-A0A0A1UB48-F1
#
_entry.id   AF-A0A0A1UB48-F1
#
_cell.length_a   1.000
_cell.length_b   1.000
_cell.length_c   1.000
_cell.angle_alpha   90.00
_cell.angle_beta   90.00
_cell.angle_gamma   90.00
#
_symmetry.space_group_name_H-M   'P 1'
#
loop_
_entity.id
_entity.type
_entity.pdbx_description
1 polymer ?
#
loop_
_entity_poly.entity_id
_entity_poly.type
_entity_poly.pdbx_seq_one_letter_code
_entity_poly.pdbx_strand_id
1 'polypeptide(L)'
;MLFICVLLALSRAAPGIIEVTPCSEEPINNDIEITQLSFDQFPYREDTNYMFNITAKKSIDNLFLTWDVEYYWGTLYISSYSYKEVSLCPLLEGGCPMRLGPNYFSAHGSIEESVTLPGWYFLKVRMTNFEEYRSCYNGWIYLY
;
A
#
# COMPACT_ATOMS: atom_id res chain seq x y z
N MET A 1 14.81 -35.48 19.49
CA MET A 1 14.94 -34.01 19.29
C MET A 1 14.91 -33.69 17.80
N LEU A 2 13.78 -33.92 17.13
CA LEU A 2 13.62 -33.69 15.69
C LEU A 2 12.18 -33.29 15.37
N PHE A 3 11.55 -32.57 16.30
CA PHE A 3 10.16 -32.09 16.20
C PHE A 3 10.02 -30.58 16.37
N ILE A 4 11.09 -29.88 16.79
CA ILE A 4 11.07 -28.43 17.02
C ILE A 4 11.44 -27.65 15.73
N CYS A 5 12.24 -28.24 14.83
CA CYS A 5 12.64 -27.56 13.58
C CYS A 5 11.54 -27.54 12.50
N VAL A 6 10.50 -28.37 12.59
CA VAL A 6 9.41 -28.41 11.61
C VAL A 6 8.29 -27.41 11.96
N LEU A 7 8.19 -26.98 13.22
CA LEU A 7 7.18 -25.99 13.65
C LEU A 7 7.54 -24.53 13.28
N LEU A 8 8.80 -24.24 13.01
CA LEU A 8 9.23 -22.91 12.53
C LEU A 8 9.04 -22.71 11.02
N ALA A 9 8.75 -23.78 10.27
CA ALA A 9 8.51 -23.71 8.82
C ALA A 9 7.02 -23.47 8.44
N LEU A 10 6.12 -23.41 9.44
CA LEU A 10 4.66 -23.33 9.23
C LEU A 10 3.99 -22.13 9.89
N SER A 11 4.73 -21.21 10.50
CA SER A 11 4.19 -19.87 10.80
C SER A 11 4.09 -19.09 9.50
N ARG A 12 3.16 -19.48 8.62
CA ARG A 12 2.66 -18.57 7.60
C ARG A 12 2.22 -17.32 8.35
N ALA A 13 2.90 -16.22 8.06
CA ALA A 13 2.59 -14.94 8.66
C ALA A 13 1.10 -14.64 8.45
N ALA A 14 0.45 -14.09 9.48
CA ALA A 14 -0.96 -13.81 9.39
C ALA A 14 -1.17 -12.59 8.46
N PRO A 15 -2.02 -12.70 7.44
CA PRO A 15 -2.41 -11.54 6.65
C PRO A 15 -3.09 -10.51 7.55
N GLY A 16 -2.88 -9.23 7.28
CA GLY A 16 -3.42 -8.13 8.08
C GLY A 16 -4.10 -7.08 7.23
N ILE A 17 -5.02 -6.33 7.84
CA ILE A 17 -5.74 -5.22 7.22
C ILE A 17 -5.15 -3.92 7.78
N ILE A 18 -4.90 -2.95 6.90
CA ILE A 18 -4.50 -1.61 7.24
C ILE A 18 -5.75 -0.74 7.23
N GLU A 19 -6.10 -0.17 8.37
CA GLU A 19 -7.15 0.84 8.44
C GLU A 19 -6.63 2.12 7.76
N VAL A 20 -7.31 2.50 6.67
CA VAL A 20 -6.96 3.67 5.89
C VAL A 20 -8.05 4.73 5.93
N THR A 21 -7.66 5.99 5.94
CA THR A 21 -8.54 7.16 5.89
C THR A 21 -8.08 8.16 4.84
N PRO A 22 -8.98 8.95 4.23
CA PRO A 22 -8.56 9.96 3.25
C PRO A 22 -7.62 11.01 3.87
N CYS A 23 -6.61 11.45 3.12
CA CYS A 23 -5.66 12.47 3.59
C CYS A 23 -6.33 13.85 3.77
N SER A 24 -6.09 14.52 4.90
CA SER A 24 -6.72 15.82 5.20
C SER A 24 -6.10 17.02 4.48
N GLU A 25 -4.88 16.88 3.95
CA GLU A 25 -4.04 18.00 3.50
C GLU A 25 -4.01 18.17 1.97
N GLU A 26 -4.51 17.21 1.20
CA GLU A 26 -4.47 17.21 -0.26
C GLU A 26 -5.88 17.39 -0.85
N PRO A 27 -6.04 18.07 -2.00
CA PRO A 27 -7.31 18.10 -2.72
C PRO A 27 -7.62 16.69 -3.24
N ILE A 28 -8.47 15.96 -2.52
CA ILE A 28 -8.85 14.59 -2.86
C ILE A 28 -9.94 14.60 -3.92
N ASN A 29 -9.71 13.89 -5.02
CA ASN A 29 -10.77 13.47 -5.90
C ASN A 29 -11.29 12.07 -5.48
N ASN A 30 -12.55 12.01 -5.06
CA ASN A 30 -13.23 10.81 -4.56
C ASN A 30 -13.70 9.83 -5.66
N ASP A 31 -13.24 10.01 -6.91
CA ASP A 31 -13.60 9.11 -8.02
C ASP A 31 -13.05 7.68 -7.86
N ILE A 32 -12.03 7.48 -7.03
CA ILE A 32 -11.48 6.18 -6.63
C ILE A 32 -11.39 6.15 -5.12
N GLU A 33 -11.89 5.07 -4.53
CA GLU A 33 -11.89 4.89 -3.09
C GLU A 33 -11.21 3.59 -2.68
N ILE A 34 -10.20 3.67 -1.80
CA ILE A 34 -9.64 2.46 -1.18
C ILE A 34 -10.61 1.97 -0.11
N THR A 35 -11.26 0.85 -0.40
CA THR A 35 -12.20 0.20 0.52
C THR A 35 -11.51 -0.74 1.49
N GLN A 36 -10.38 -1.34 1.08
CA GLN A 36 -9.56 -2.18 1.93
C GLN A 36 -8.13 -2.16 1.42
N LEU A 37 -7.19 -2.07 2.35
CA LEU A 37 -5.78 -2.30 2.11
C LEU A 37 -5.31 -3.42 3.05
N SER A 38 -4.57 -4.38 2.53
CA SER A 38 -4.09 -5.53 3.30
C SER A 38 -2.72 -6.01 2.81
N PHE A 39 -2.09 -6.88 3.59
CA PHE A 39 -0.84 -7.55 3.27
C PHE A 39 -0.97 -9.06 3.48
N ASP A 40 -0.26 -9.85 2.68
CA ASP A 40 -0.30 -11.32 2.68
C ASP A 40 0.56 -11.96 3.78
N GLN A 41 1.61 -11.25 4.22
CA GLN A 41 2.55 -11.67 5.25
C GLN A 41 2.95 -10.51 6.17
N PHE A 42 3.70 -10.79 7.24
CA PHE A 42 4.28 -9.73 8.07
C PHE A 42 5.02 -8.77 7.15
N PRO A 43 4.67 -7.48 7.14
CA PRO A 43 5.18 -6.59 6.12
C PRO A 43 6.66 -6.32 6.41
N TYR A 44 7.51 -6.87 5.55
CA TYR A 44 8.94 -6.61 5.52
C TYR A 44 9.22 -5.42 4.61
N ARG A 45 10.23 -4.65 4.97
CA ARG A 45 10.58 -3.41 4.27
C ARG A 45 10.97 -3.60 2.81
N GLU A 46 11.66 -4.70 2.52
CA GLU A 46 12.17 -5.03 1.18
C GLU A 46 11.19 -5.89 0.37
N ASP A 47 10.27 -6.59 1.04
CA ASP A 47 9.44 -7.61 0.41
C ASP A 47 8.07 -7.72 1.09
N THR A 48 7.11 -6.88 0.63
CA THR A 48 5.71 -7.00 1.02
C THR A 48 4.81 -6.91 -0.20
N ASN A 49 3.90 -7.86 -0.37
CA ASN A 49 2.81 -7.73 -1.33
C ASN A 49 1.61 -7.07 -0.64
N TYR A 50 1.20 -5.93 -1.19
CA TYR A 50 0.03 -5.20 -0.76
C TYR A 50 -1.15 -5.53 -1.66
N MET A 51 -2.27 -5.86 -1.04
CA MET A 51 -3.54 -6.19 -1.69
C MET A 51 -4.52 -5.02 -1.50
N PHE A 52 -4.98 -4.46 -2.62
CA PHE A 52 -5.85 -3.29 -2.66
C PHE A 52 -7.22 -3.67 -3.19
N ASN A 53 -8.27 -3.35 -2.42
CA ASN A 53 -9.65 -3.32 -2.90
C ASN A 53 -10.05 -1.86 -3.08
N ILE A 54 -10.37 -1.47 -4.32
CA ILE A 54 -10.79 -0.11 -4.65
C ILE A 54 -12.18 -0.09 -5.28
N THR A 55 -12.89 1.02 -5.11
CA THR A 55 -14.14 1.30 -5.83
C THR A 55 -13.97 2.50 -6.74
N ALA A 56 -14.17 2.29 -8.04
CA ALA A 56 -14.13 3.31 -9.06
C ALA A 56 -15.53 3.89 -9.32
N LYS A 57 -15.71 5.18 -9.08
CA LYS A 57 -16.94 5.94 -9.42
C LYS A 57 -16.85 6.58 -10.80
N LYS A 58 -15.64 6.74 -11.32
CA LYS A 58 -15.36 7.24 -12.68
C LYS A 58 -14.35 6.33 -13.39
N SER A 59 -14.53 6.24 -14.70
CA SER A 59 -13.58 5.59 -15.61
C SER A 59 -12.32 6.44 -15.73
N ILE A 60 -11.16 5.88 -15.37
CA ILE A 60 -9.87 6.59 -15.36
C ILE A 60 -8.83 5.76 -16.12
N ASP A 61 -8.06 6.43 -16.95
CA ASP A 61 -6.91 5.89 -17.68
C ASP A 61 -5.58 6.27 -17.02
N ASN A 62 -4.55 5.47 -17.29
CA ASN A 62 -3.15 5.73 -16.91
C ASN A 62 -2.99 6.06 -15.41
N LEU A 63 -3.46 5.15 -14.56
CA LEU A 63 -3.38 5.30 -13.12
C LEU A 63 -2.04 4.77 -12.60
N PHE A 64 -1.37 5.59 -11.79
CA PHE A 64 -0.13 5.28 -11.10
C PHE A 64 -0.39 5.24 -9.60
N LEU A 65 0.26 4.31 -8.93
CA LEU A 65 0.21 4.15 -7.49
C LEU A 65 1.59 4.46 -6.93
N THR A 66 1.64 5.45 -6.04
CA THR A 66 2.80 5.76 -5.23
C THR A 66 2.42 5.57 -3.77
N TRP A 67 3.32 5.02 -2.98
CA TRP A 67 3.13 5.00 -1.54
C TRP A 67 4.45 5.23 -0.83
N ASP A 68 4.34 5.92 0.30
CA ASP A 68 5.45 6.31 1.14
C ASP A 68 5.18 5.83 2.56
N VAL A 69 6.25 5.57 3.30
CA VAL A 69 6.19 5.29 4.73
C VAL A 69 7.04 6.30 5.48
N GLU A 70 6.42 6.97 6.45
CA GLU A 70 7.05 7.98 7.28
C GLU A 70 7.28 7.40 8.68
N TYR A 71 8.53 7.47 9.16
CA TYR A 71 8.90 7.02 10.49
C TYR A 71 8.83 8.19 11.49
N TYR A 72 8.13 7.95 12.59
CA TYR A 72 7.99 8.90 13.68
C TYR A 72 8.51 8.31 14.99
N TRP A 73 9.22 9.11 15.77
CA TRP A 73 9.47 8.81 17.17
C TRP A 73 8.60 9.71 18.04
N GLY A 74 7.47 9.14 18.52
CA GLY A 74 6.42 9.96 19.13
C GLY A 74 5.79 10.87 18.09
N THR A 75 5.92 12.19 18.25
CA THR A 75 5.44 13.19 17.27
C THR A 75 6.57 13.75 16.40
N LEU A 76 7.81 13.32 16.61
CA LEU A 76 8.97 13.80 15.86
C LEU A 76 9.10 13.02 14.55
N TYR A 77 9.04 13.71 13.42
CA TYR A 77 9.36 13.15 12.11
C TYR A 77 10.85 12.82 12.03
N ILE A 78 11.19 11.60 11.60
CA ILE A 78 12.58 11.11 11.52
C ILE A 78 13.00 10.93 10.06
N SER A 79 12.21 10.21 9.28
CA SER A 79 12.54 9.88 7.89
C SER A 79 11.29 9.47 7.11
N SER A 80 11.40 9.51 5.78
CA SER A 80 10.39 9.02 4.84
C SER A 80 11.08 8.21 3.76
N TYR A 81 10.40 7.16 3.33
CA TYR A 81 10.88 6.23 2.30
C TYR A 81 9.77 6.00 1.30
N SER A 82 10.12 6.10 0.03
CA SER A 82 9.19 5.92 -1.07
C SER A 82 9.34 4.53 -1.67
N TYR A 83 8.23 3.85 -1.84
CA TYR A 83 8.20 2.64 -2.65
C TYR A 83 8.29 3.01 -4.12
N LYS A 84 8.79 2.08 -4.92
CA LYS A 84 8.82 2.25 -6.37
C LYS A 84 7.41 2.48 -6.91
N GLU A 85 7.25 3.49 -7.76
CA GLU A 85 5.99 3.77 -8.44
C GLU A 85 5.52 2.57 -9.28
N VAL A 86 4.23 2.28 -9.21
CA VAL A 86 3.61 1.16 -9.91
C VAL A 86 2.51 1.66 -10.84
N SER A 87 2.58 1.29 -12.12
CA SER A 87 1.44 1.47 -13.04
C SER A 87 0.35 0.47 -12.71
N LEU A 88 -0.87 0.94 -12.44
CA LEU A 88 -2.00 0.10 -12.04
C LEU A 88 -2.72 -0.55 -13.23
N CYS A 89 -2.71 0.08 -14.40
CA CYS A 89 -3.38 -0.44 -15.59
C CYS A 89 -3.05 -1.90 -15.91
N PRO A 90 -1.78 -2.37 -15.90
CA PRO A 90 -1.49 -3.79 -16.15
C PRO A 90 -1.89 -4.73 -15.00
N LEU A 91 -2.15 -4.20 -13.80
CA LEU A 91 -2.49 -4.98 -12.60
C LEU A 91 -4.00 -5.15 -12.40
N LEU A 92 -4.81 -4.29 -13.03
CA LEU A 92 -6.25 -4.34 -12.96
C LEU A 92 -6.83 -5.40 -13.90
N GLU A 93 -7.80 -6.17 -13.40
CA GLU A 93 -8.55 -7.11 -14.24
C GLU A 93 -9.35 -6.35 -15.31
N GLY A 94 -9.00 -6.56 -16.58
CA GLY A 94 -9.58 -5.84 -17.72
C GLY A 94 -8.82 -4.58 -18.14
N GLY A 95 -7.78 -4.20 -17.40
CA GLY A 95 -6.88 -3.11 -17.76
C GLY A 95 -7.46 -1.70 -17.55
N CYS A 96 -6.94 -0.75 -18.31
CA CYS A 96 -7.47 0.61 -18.39
C CYS A 96 -8.22 0.82 -19.73
N PRO A 97 -9.29 1.62 -19.75
CA PRO A 97 -9.84 2.39 -18.63
C PRO A 97 -10.47 1.50 -17.55
N MET A 98 -10.27 1.90 -16.29
CA MET A 98 -10.71 1.10 -15.16
C MET A 98 -12.24 0.94 -15.15
N ARG A 99 -12.71 -0.29 -14.89
CA ARG A 99 -14.13 -0.60 -14.80
C ARG A 99 -14.76 0.13 -13.61
N LEU A 100 -15.96 0.68 -13.81
CA LEU A 100 -16.77 1.24 -12.72
C LEU A 100 -17.12 0.15 -11.68
N GLY A 101 -17.15 0.54 -10.41
CA GLY A 101 -17.43 -0.34 -9.29
C GLY A 101 -16.17 -0.96 -8.67
N PRO A 102 -16.27 -2.17 -8.08
CA PRO A 102 -15.16 -2.78 -7.36
C PRO A 102 -14.09 -3.30 -8.32
N ASN A 103 -12.84 -2.99 -7.98
CA ASN A 103 -11.64 -3.52 -8.60
C ASN A 103 -10.66 -4.00 -7.52
N TYR A 104 -9.86 -5.00 -7.88
CA TYR A 104 -8.86 -5.60 -7.00
C TYR A 104 -7.53 -5.69 -7.74
N PHE A 105 -6.44 -5.41 -7.04
CA PHE A 105 -5.09 -5.64 -7.56
C PHE A 105 -4.10 -5.88 -6.41
N SER A 106 -2.95 -6.46 -6.76
CA SER A 106 -1.83 -6.65 -5.85
C SER A 106 -0.63 -5.86 -6.38
N ALA A 107 0.08 -5.16 -5.49
CA ALA A 107 1.29 -4.42 -5.83
C ALA A 107 2.42 -4.83 -4.88
N HIS A 108 3.59 -5.09 -5.45
CA HIS A 108 4.77 -5.45 -4.69
C HIS A 108 5.50 -4.19 -4.22
N GLY A 109 5.68 -4.06 -2.91
CA GLY A 109 6.39 -2.97 -2.29
C GLY A 109 7.79 -3.38 -1.87
N SER A 110 8.79 -2.69 -2.43
CA SER A 110 10.18 -2.73 -2.00
C SER A 110 10.68 -1.31 -1.74
N ILE A 111 11.25 -1.09 -0.56
CA ILE A 111 12.02 0.11 -0.20
C ILE A 111 13.49 -0.18 -0.49
N GLU A 112 14.15 0.64 -1.32
CA GLU A 112 15.55 0.41 -1.72
C GLU A 112 16.57 0.90 -0.67
N GLU A 113 16.16 1.79 0.26
CA GLU A 113 17.06 2.35 1.25
C GLU A 113 17.39 1.40 2.41
N SER A 114 18.69 1.23 2.66
CA SER A 114 19.24 0.26 3.62
C SER A 114 19.07 0.61 5.11
N VAL A 115 18.69 1.84 5.45
CA VAL A 115 18.58 2.30 6.84
C VAL A 115 17.13 2.57 7.17
N THR A 116 16.43 1.51 7.54
CA THR A 116 15.06 1.52 8.03
C THR A 116 15.04 0.76 9.36
N LEU A 117 14.23 1.18 10.33
CA LEU A 117 14.18 0.57 11.67
C LEU A 117 12.85 -0.18 11.83
N PRO A 118 12.81 -1.36 12.48
CA PRO A 118 11.55 -2.01 12.76
C PRO A 118 10.70 -1.12 13.67
N GLY A 119 9.42 -0.94 13.35
CA GLY A 119 8.59 0.01 14.07
C GLY A 119 7.27 0.35 13.37
N TRP A 120 6.52 1.27 14.00
CA TRP A 120 5.31 1.84 13.42
C TRP A 120 5.66 2.95 12.44
N TYR A 121 5.09 2.84 11.25
CA TYR A 121 5.22 3.80 10.16
C TYR A 121 3.85 4.34 9.80
N PHE A 122 3.81 5.62 9.47
CA PHE A 122 2.67 6.25 8.85
C PHE A 122 2.73 5.98 7.34
N LEU A 123 1.80 5.17 6.85
CA LEU A 123 1.69 4.83 5.44
C LEU A 123 0.84 5.88 4.74
N LYS A 124 1.32 6.37 3.60
CA LYS A 124 0.59 7.31 2.73
C LYS A 124 0.54 6.72 1.33
N VAL A 125 -0.65 6.50 0.82
CA VAL A 125 -0.92 5.92 -0.49
C VAL A 125 -1.57 6.97 -1.37
N ARG A 126 -1.02 7.18 -2.56
CA ARG A 126 -1.56 8.11 -3.55
C ARG A 126 -1.79 7.41 -4.88
N MET A 127 -2.93 7.69 -5.50
CA MET A 127 -3.18 7.29 -6.88
C MET A 127 -3.29 8.54 -7.76
N THR A 128 -2.47 8.58 -8.80
CA THR A 128 -2.35 9.71 -9.71
C THR A 128 -2.53 9.31 -11.17
N ASN A 129 -2.88 10.26 -12.03
CA ASN A 129 -2.83 10.07 -13.48
C ASN A 129 -2.18 11.27 -14.17
N PHE A 130 -2.04 11.21 -15.50
CA PHE A 130 -1.47 12.31 -16.29
C PHE A 130 -2.32 13.59 -16.31
N GLU A 131 -3.60 13.50 -15.96
CA GLU A 131 -4.53 14.64 -15.86
C GLU A 131 -4.57 15.23 -14.44
N GLU A 132 -3.57 14.93 -13.61
CA GLU A 132 -3.48 15.34 -12.20
C GLU A 132 -4.66 14.89 -11.32
N TYR A 133 -5.34 13.79 -11.69
CA TYR A 133 -6.17 13.05 -10.73
C TYR A 133 -5.33 12.74 -9.49
N ARG A 134 -5.86 13.01 -8.29
CA ARG A 134 -5.18 12.70 -7.02
C ARG A 134 -6.19 12.15 -6.05
N SER A 135 -6.01 10.91 -5.64
CA SER A 135 -6.60 10.39 -4.40
C SER A 135 -5.48 10.07 -3.43
N CYS A 136 -5.72 10.33 -2.14
CA CYS A 136 -4.74 10.11 -1.10
C CYS A 136 -5.42 9.46 0.10
N TYR A 137 -4.81 8.39 0.59
CA TYR A 137 -5.21 7.64 1.78
C TYR A 137 -4.02 7.46 2.69
N ASN A 138 -4.24 7.47 4.00
CA ASN A 138 -3.20 7.21 4.98
C ASN A 138 -3.67 6.22 6.05
N GLY A 139 -2.70 5.56 6.69
CA GLY A 139 -2.93 4.60 7.77
C GLY A 139 -1.65 4.32 8.53
N TRP A 140 -1.71 3.38 9.47
CA TRP A 140 -0.53 2.95 10.24
C TRP A 140 -0.19 1.51 9.92
N ILE A 141 1.11 1.23 9.75
CA ILE A 141 1.64 -0.11 9.50
C ILE A 141 2.86 -0.35 10.38
N TYR A 142 3.00 -1.57 10.89
CA TYR A 142 4.21 -1.97 11.61
C TYR A 142 5.13 -2.74 10.65
N LEU A 143 6.30 -2.21 10.33
CA LEU A 143 7.28 -2.83 9.45
C LEU A 143 8.37 -3.54 10.25
N TYR A 144 8.80 -4.72 9.77
CA TYR A 144 9.91 -5.51 10.34
C TYR A 144 11.24 -5.28 9.58
#